data_AF-A0A0A8JIK1-F1
#
_entry.id   AF-A0A0A8JIK1-F1
#
_cell.length_a   1.000
_cell.length_b   1.000
_cell.length_c   1.000
_cell.angle_alpha   90.00
_cell.angle_beta   90.00
_cell.angle_gamma   90.00
#
_symmetry.space_group_name_H-M   'P 1'
#
loop_
_entity.id
_entity.type
_entity.pdbx_description
1 polymer ?
#
loop_
_entity_poly.entity_id
_entity_poly.type
_entity_poly.pdbx_seq_one_letter_code
_entity_poly.pdbx_strand_id
1 'polypeptide(L)'
;MADIQVYNKSSAELELAQRRSKKSMRGQVTMFSLMIFLTLVSFAIVTAYQNEITGFSSYFIIPIILLFAAVQVTLQLYYFMHMNEEGHGVASLFMYVGMILGFAMLLGYVLIVWW
;
A
#
# COMPACT_ATOMS: atom_id res chain seq x y z
N MET A 1 -38.77 15.93 -16.44
CA MET A 1 -38.41 14.86 -15.49
C MET A 1 -37.60 13.87 -16.30
N ALA A 2 -36.31 13.70 -16.04
CA ALA A 2 -35.48 12.80 -16.85
C ALA A 2 -35.82 11.36 -16.48
N ASP A 3 -36.29 10.58 -17.46
CA ASP A 3 -36.55 9.16 -17.29
C ASP A 3 -35.23 8.44 -16.98
N ILE A 4 -35.07 8.01 -15.72
CA ILE A 4 -34.02 7.08 -15.34
C ILE A 4 -34.39 5.75 -16.00
N GLN A 5 -33.87 5.50 -17.20
CA GLN A 5 -33.93 4.18 -17.82
C GLN A 5 -33.12 3.23 -16.94
N VAL A 6 -33.82 2.51 -16.05
CA VAL A 6 -33.24 1.46 -15.20
C VAL A 6 -32.81 0.35 -16.14
N TYR A 7 -31.54 0.38 -16.54
CA TYR A 7 -30.90 -0.69 -17.27
C TYR A 7 -30.92 -1.95 -16.40
N ASN A 8 -31.92 -2.80 -16.63
CA ASN A 8 -32.10 -4.04 -15.90
C ASN A 8 -31.06 -5.05 -16.43
N LYS A 9 -29.89 -5.08 -15.80
CA LYS A 9 -28.85 -6.07 -16.10
C LYS A 9 -29.45 -7.47 -15.99
N SER A 10 -29.35 -8.23 -17.08
CA SER A 10 -29.76 -9.64 -17.11
C SER A 10 -29.16 -10.40 -15.91
N SER A 11 -29.89 -11.34 -15.34
CA SER A 11 -29.48 -12.11 -14.16
C SER A 11 -28.07 -12.71 -14.31
N ALA A 12 -27.70 -13.10 -15.55
CA ALA A 12 -26.37 -13.60 -15.90
C ALA A 12 -25.25 -12.54 -15.80
N GLU A 13 -25.53 -11.28 -16.14
CA GLU A 13 -24.60 -10.14 -16.04
C GLU A 13 -24.30 -9.80 -14.57
N LEU A 14 -25.32 -9.88 -13.71
CA LEU A 14 -25.18 -9.68 -12.27
C LEU A 14 -24.33 -10.79 -11.64
N GLU A 15 -24.55 -12.04 -12.03
CA GLU A 15 -23.78 -13.18 -11.51
C GLU A 15 -22.30 -13.11 -11.95
N LEU A 16 -22.03 -12.69 -13.19
CA LEU A 16 -20.68 -12.43 -13.70
C LEU A 16 -19.99 -11.28 -12.95
N ALA A 17 -20.70 -10.19 -12.68
CA ALA A 17 -20.17 -9.07 -11.91
C ALA A 17 -19.83 -9.50 -10.47
N GLN A 18 -20.70 -10.27 -9.81
CA GLN A 18 -20.44 -10.81 -8.47
C GLN A 18 -19.23 -11.75 -8.45
N ARG A 19 -19.07 -12.62 -9.46
CA ARG A 19 -17.91 -13.51 -9.58
C ARG A 19 -16.61 -12.73 -9.80
N ARG A 20 -16.64 -11.66 -10.62
CA ARG A 20 -15.50 -10.76 -10.84
C ARG A 20 -15.11 -10.03 -9.56
N SER A 21 -16.06 -9.43 -8.85
CA SER A 21 -15.79 -8.73 -7.57
C SER A 21 -15.23 -9.67 -6.52
N LYS A 22 -15.74 -10.91 -6.41
CA LYS A 22 -15.24 -11.90 -5.45
C LYS A 22 -13.80 -12.32 -5.74
N LYS A 23 -13.38 -12.34 -7.01
CA LYS A 23 -12.00 -12.63 -7.42
C LYS A 23 -11.06 -11.45 -7.12
N SER A 24 -11.51 -10.21 -7.38
CA SER A 24 -10.77 -8.98 -7.06
C SER A 24 -10.56 -8.82 -5.54
N MET A 25 -11.61 -9.01 -4.74
CA MET A 25 -11.54 -8.94 -3.28
C MET A 25 -10.58 -9.97 -2.67
N ARG A 26 -10.47 -11.16 -3.25
CA ARG A 26 -9.53 -12.19 -2.77
C ARG A 26 -8.07 -11.74 -2.90
N GLY A 27 -7.70 -11.13 -4.03
CA GLY A 27 -6.36 -10.57 -4.18
C GLY A 27 -6.06 -9.48 -3.15
N GLN A 28 -7.08 -8.68 -2.81
CA GLN A 28 -6.94 -7.55 -1.89
C GLN A 28 -6.73 -8.01 -0.47
N VAL A 29 -7.50 -9.02 -0.05
CA VAL A 29 -7.32 -9.64 1.25
C VAL A 29 -5.95 -10.31 1.34
N THR A 30 -5.48 -11.02 0.31
CA THR A 30 -4.15 -11.66 0.33
C THR A 30 -3.02 -10.64 0.50
N MET A 31 -3.04 -9.54 -0.26
CA MET A 31 -2.00 -8.51 -0.17
C MET A 31 -2.09 -7.71 1.13
N PHE A 32 -3.30 -7.45 1.63
CA PHE A 32 -3.50 -6.84 2.93
C PHE A 32 -2.93 -7.71 4.06
N SER A 33 -3.19 -9.02 4.03
CA SER A 33 -2.59 -9.97 4.97
C SER A 33 -1.06 -9.99 4.87
N LEU A 34 -0.49 -9.91 3.67
CA LEU A 34 0.96 -9.82 3.47
C LEU A 34 1.55 -8.53 4.09
N MET A 35 0.89 -7.38 3.91
CA MET A 35 1.34 -6.11 4.50
C MET A 35 1.39 -6.19 6.02
N ILE A 36 0.32 -6.68 6.65
CA ILE A 36 0.26 -6.88 8.10
C ILE A 36 1.34 -7.86 8.54
N PHE A 37 1.56 -8.94 7.80
CA PHE A 37 2.60 -9.91 8.13
C PHE A 37 3.99 -9.27 8.12
N LEU A 38 4.36 -8.51 7.08
CA LEU A 38 5.65 -7.83 7.00
C LEU A 38 5.83 -6.77 8.10
N THR A 39 4.78 -6.03 8.47
CA THR A 39 4.87 -5.03 9.55
C THR A 39 5.05 -5.70 10.92
N LEU A 40 4.32 -6.78 11.19
CA LEU A 40 4.48 -7.56 12.43
C LEU A 40 5.90 -8.13 12.55
N VAL A 41 6.48 -8.62 11.46
CA VAL A 41 7.88 -9.09 11.44
C VAL A 41 8.83 -7.93 11.74
N SER A 42 8.64 -6.77 11.12
CA SER A 42 9.47 -5.59 11.39
C SER A 42 9.41 -5.15 12.86
N PHE A 43 8.22 -5.15 13.46
CA PHE A 43 8.06 -4.82 14.88
C PHE A 43 8.66 -5.90 15.79
N ALA A 44 8.52 -7.18 15.44
CA ALA A 44 9.14 -8.26 16.21
C ALA A 44 10.67 -8.11 16.25
N ILE A 45 11.29 -7.73 15.14
CA ILE A 45 12.74 -7.47 15.05
C ILE A 45 13.15 -6.28 15.92
N VAL A 46 12.40 -5.17 15.89
CA VAL A 46 12.64 -3.99 16.74
C VAL A 46 12.49 -4.33 18.22
N THR A 47 11.41 -5.03 18.58
CA THR A 47 11.16 -5.42 19.96
C THR A 47 12.23 -6.39 20.46
N ALA A 48 12.64 -7.37 19.65
CA ALA A 48 13.74 -8.28 19.98
C ALA A 48 15.06 -7.54 20.22
N TYR A 49 15.34 -6.49 19.44
CA TYR A 49 16.47 -5.61 19.68
C TYR A 49 16.36 -4.83 21.00
N GLN A 50 15.20 -4.25 21.25
CA GLN A 50 14.96 -3.39 22.41
C GLN A 50 14.99 -4.16 23.74
N ASN A 51 14.76 -5.48 23.72
CA ASN A 51 14.88 -6.38 24.87
C ASN A 51 16.33 -6.89 25.09
N GLU A 52 17.34 -6.20 24.54
CA GLU A 52 18.77 -6.47 24.75
C GLU A 52 19.22 -7.92 24.47
N ILE A 53 18.64 -8.56 23.45
CA ILE A 53 19.16 -9.85 22.98
C ILE A 53 20.55 -9.62 22.40
N THR A 54 21.57 -10.18 23.06
CA THR A 54 22.99 -10.02 22.78
C THR A 54 23.33 -10.33 21.31
N GLY A 55 23.63 -9.29 20.51
CA GLY A 55 24.13 -9.45 19.14
C GLY A 55 23.49 -8.54 18.09
N PHE A 56 22.39 -7.87 18.41
CA PHE A 56 21.80 -6.89 17.50
C PHE A 56 22.34 -5.49 17.81
N SER A 57 22.95 -4.84 16.82
CA SER A 57 23.39 -3.45 16.91
C SER A 57 22.41 -2.56 16.14
N SER A 58 22.09 -1.36 16.66
CA SER A 58 21.24 -0.35 15.98
C SER A 58 21.60 -0.17 14.50
N TYR A 59 22.91 -0.25 14.19
CA TYR A 59 23.42 -0.07 12.83
C TYR A 59 22.95 -1.11 11.82
N PHE A 60 22.59 -2.32 12.25
CA PHE A 60 22.05 -3.36 11.36
C PHE A 60 20.53 -3.31 11.23
N ILE A 61 19.83 -2.87 12.29
CA ILE A 61 18.37 -2.92 12.35
C ILE A 61 17.73 -1.75 11.61
N ILE A 62 18.29 -0.55 11.77
CA ILE A 62 17.82 0.66 11.08
C ILE A 62 17.71 0.44 9.56
N PRO A 63 18.76 -0.02 8.84
CA PRO A 63 18.66 -0.23 7.39
C PRO A 63 17.68 -1.35 7.00
N ILE A 64 17.55 -2.41 7.80
CA ILE A 64 16.61 -3.52 7.53
C ILE A 64 15.16 -3.03 7.63
N ILE A 65 14.83 -2.24 8.66
CA ILE A 65 13.48 -1.68 8.81
C ILE A 65 13.20 -0.67 7.71
N LEU A 66 14.19 0.14 7.33
CA LEU A 66 14.03 1.13 6.26
C LEU A 66 13.79 0.44 4.90
N LEU A 67 14.45 -0.70 4.65
CA LEU A 67 14.16 -1.57 3.50
C LEU A 67 12.71 -2.09 3.54
N PHE A 68 12.25 -2.61 4.68
CA PHE A 68 10.86 -3.04 4.83
C PHE A 68 9.86 -1.90 4.69
N ALA A 69 10.17 -0.71 5.20
CA ALA A 69 9.34 0.48 5.03
C ALA A 69 9.22 0.88 3.55
N ALA A 70 10.31 0.84 2.79
CA ALA A 70 10.28 1.12 1.34
C ALA A 70 9.44 0.09 0.57
N VAL A 71 9.58 -1.20 0.90
CA VAL A 71 8.74 -2.28 0.33
C VAL A 71 7.27 -2.06 0.68
N GLN A 72 6.96 -1.66 1.92
CA GLN A 72 5.60 -1.36 2.36
C GLN A 72 5.00 -0.21 1.57
N VAL A 73 5.70 0.91 1.41
CA VAL A 73 5.21 2.06 0.61
C VAL A 73 4.95 1.62 -0.84
N THR A 74 5.85 0.85 -1.44
CA THR A 74 5.68 0.36 -2.82
C THR A 74 4.46 -0.55 -2.96
N LEU A 75 4.33 -1.55 -2.07
CA LEU A 75 3.19 -2.48 -2.08
C LEU A 75 1.87 -1.76 -1.80
N GLN A 76 1.87 -0.78 -0.88
CA GLN A 76 0.68 0.01 -0.57
C GLN A 76 0.25 0.82 -1.79
N LEU A 77 1.16 1.48 -2.48
CA LEU A 77 0.86 2.25 -3.67
C LEU A 77 0.40 1.38 -4.84
N TYR A 78 1.09 0.27 -5.11
CA TYR A 78 0.73 -0.65 -6.20
C TYR A 78 -0.66 -1.26 -6.00
N TYR A 79 -1.00 -1.64 -4.75
CA TYR A 79 -2.24 -2.34 -4.47
C TYR A 79 -3.45 -1.42 -4.24
N PHE A 80 -3.28 -0.30 -3.52
CA PHE A 80 -4.36 0.69 -3.38
C PHE A 80 -4.78 1.27 -4.73
N MET A 81 -3.87 1.30 -5.70
CA MET A 81 -4.11 1.97 -6.97
C MET A 81 -4.63 1.05 -8.09
N HIS A 82 -4.98 -0.22 -7.83
CA HIS A 82 -5.65 -1.13 -8.79
C HIS A 82 -5.16 -0.97 -10.24
N MET A 83 -3.84 -0.87 -10.42
CA MET A 83 -3.20 -0.44 -11.67
C MET A 83 -3.30 -1.49 -12.81
N ASN A 84 -4.16 -2.50 -12.62
CA ASN A 84 -4.41 -3.61 -13.52
C ASN A 84 -5.63 -3.37 -14.43
N GLU A 85 -6.26 -2.19 -14.35
CA GLU A 85 -7.38 -1.79 -15.21
C GLU A 85 -6.95 -0.60 -16.09
N GLU A 86 -6.86 -0.88 -17.38
CA GLU A 86 -6.44 0.04 -18.45
C GLU A 86 -7.28 1.33 -18.43
N GLY A 87 -6.63 2.49 -18.24
CA GLY A 87 -7.22 3.79 -18.60
C GLY A 87 -7.06 4.95 -17.62
N HIS A 88 -6.35 4.85 -16.49
CA HIS A 88 -6.26 5.96 -15.51
C HIS A 88 -4.84 6.53 -15.35
N GLY A 89 -4.29 7.09 -16.43
CA GLY A 89 -2.99 7.78 -16.42
C GLY A 89 -2.94 9.04 -15.53
N VAL A 90 -4.10 9.60 -15.17
CA VAL A 90 -4.18 10.77 -14.27
C VAL A 90 -3.98 10.37 -12.81
N ALA A 91 -4.50 9.21 -12.38
CA ALA A 91 -4.37 8.74 -11.00
C ALA A 91 -2.92 8.37 -10.66
N SER A 92 -2.21 7.73 -11.60
CA SER A 92 -0.79 7.41 -11.43
C SER A 92 0.09 8.67 -11.39
N LEU A 93 -0.25 9.70 -12.16
CA LEU A 93 0.45 10.99 -12.16
C LEU A 93 0.25 11.72 -10.83
N PHE A 94 -0.97 11.78 -10.30
CA PHE A 94 -1.24 12.34 -8.96
C PHE A 94 -0.49 11.59 -7.85
N MET A 95 -0.34 10.27 -7.96
CA MET A 95 0.45 9.51 -6.98
C MET A 95 1.95 9.77 -7.07
N TYR A 96 2.52 9.86 -8.27
CA TYR A 96 3.94 10.19 -8.41
C TYR A 96 4.23 11.58 -7.86
N VAL A 97 3.37 12.56 -8.15
CA VAL A 97 3.48 13.92 -7.59
C VAL A 97 3.30 13.89 -6.07
N GLY A 98 2.31 13.16 -5.55
CA GLY A 98 2.08 13.00 -4.11
C GLY A 98 3.26 12.34 -3.39
N MET A 99 3.87 11.32 -3.99
CA MET A 99 5.08 10.67 -3.48
C MET A 99 6.25 11.64 -3.45
N ILE A 100 6.51 12.36 -4.55
CA ILE A 100 7.61 13.32 -4.64
C ILE A 100 7.43 14.45 -3.62
N LEU A 101 6.23 15.02 -3.52
CA LEU A 101 5.94 16.08 -2.54
C LEU A 101 6.03 15.56 -1.10
N GLY A 102 5.52 14.37 -0.82
CA GLY A 102 5.62 13.75 0.50
C GLY A 102 7.07 13.49 0.92
N PHE A 103 7.89 12.95 0.01
CA PHE A 103 9.32 12.75 0.24
C PHE A 103 10.06 14.09 0.41
N ALA A 104 9.78 15.07 -0.44
CA ALA A 104 10.40 16.39 -0.38
C ALA A 104 10.07 17.14 0.92
N MET A 105 8.82 17.05 1.39
CA MET A 105 8.41 17.63 2.67
C MET A 105 9.08 16.95 3.85
N LEU A 106 9.11 15.61 3.88
CA LEU A 106 9.79 14.84 4.94
C LEU A 106 11.30 15.14 4.97
N LEU A 107 11.96 15.12 3.81
CA LEU A 107 13.39 15.45 3.70
C LEU A 107 13.65 16.91 4.10
N GLY A 108 12.80 17.85 3.69
CA GLY A 108 12.89 19.25 4.09
C GLY A 108 12.78 19.41 5.61
N TYR A 109 11.84 18.73 6.25
CA TYR A 109 11.72 18.74 7.71
C TYR A 109 12.98 18.17 8.40
N VAL A 110 13.46 17.00 7.98
CA VAL A 110 14.63 16.35 8.59
C VAL A 110 15.94 17.11 8.33
N LEU A 111 16.12 17.72 7.15
CA LEU A 111 17.38 18.36 6.77
C LEU A 111 17.43 19.86 7.10
N ILE A 112 16.31 20.58 7.02
CA ILE A 112 16.26 22.05 7.15
C ILE A 112 15.69 22.47 8.51
N VAL A 113 14.67 21.78 9.03
CA VAL A 113 13.96 22.20 10.26
C VAL A 113 14.56 21.58 11.53
N TRP A 114 15.15 20.39 11.42
CA TRP A 114 15.75 19.69 12.57
C TRP A 114 17.04 20.37 13.09
N TRP A 115 17.65 21.26 12.31
CA TRP A 115 18.83 22.04 12.66
C TRP A 115 18.45 23.44 13.13
#